data_AF-A0A6I7PGA1-F1
#
_entry.id   AF-A0A6I7PGA1-F1
#
_cell.length_a   1.000
_cell.length_b   1.000
_cell.length_c   1.000
_cell.angle_alpha   90.00
_cell.angle_beta   90.00
_cell.angle_gamma   90.00
#
_symmetry.space_group_name_H-M   'P 1'
#
loop_
_entity.id
_entity.type
_entity.pdbx_description
1 polymer ?
#
loop_
_entity_poly.entity_id
_entity_poly.type
_entity_poly.pdbx_seq_one_letter_code
_entity_poly.pdbx_strand_id
1 'polypeptide(L)' 'MATVTVKAGPTKPTTGAGRKPAWIRVKAPTHPVYFETKKLLRQKTLHTVCEEAACPNIGECWSKRHATVMILG' A
#
# COMPACT_ATOMS: atom_id res chain seq x y z
N MET A 1 -25.23 -31.36 3.06
CA MET A 1 -24.32 -30.20 2.89
C MET A 1 -24.76 -29.13 3.88
N ALA A 2 -24.09 -29.00 5.02
CA ALA A 2 -24.42 -27.98 6.01
C ALA A 2 -23.68 -26.69 5.67
N THR A 3 -24.41 -25.65 5.28
CA THR A 3 -23.88 -24.31 5.06
C THR A 3 -23.61 -23.65 6.40
N VAL A 4 -22.33 -23.39 6.70
CA VAL A 4 -21.92 -22.60 7.86
C VAL A 4 -22.11 -21.12 7.51
N THR A 5 -23.05 -20.46 8.19
CA THR A 5 -23.21 -19.00 8.12
C THR A 5 -22.32 -18.35 9.18
N VAL A 6 -21.30 -17.60 8.76
CA VAL A 6 -20.48 -16.79 9.66
C VAL A 6 -21.19 -15.46 9.90
N LYS A 7 -21.70 -15.25 11.11
CA LYS A 7 -22.28 -13.98 11.56
C LYS A 7 -21.16 -13.11 12.16
N ALA A 8 -20.75 -12.06 11.45
CA ALA A 8 -19.79 -11.10 11.97
C ALA A 8 -20.44 -10.28 13.10
N GLY A 9 -19.98 -10.49 14.34
CA GLY A 9 -20.37 -9.72 15.52
C GLY A 9 -19.68 -8.36 15.61
N PRO A 10 -20.07 -7.49 16.57
CA PRO A 10 -19.63 -6.10 16.64
C PRO A 10 -18.16 -6.02 17.08
N THR A 11 -17.30 -5.44 16.25
CA THR A 11 -15.87 -5.29 16.57
C THR A 11 -15.66 -4.15 17.56
N LYS A 12 -15.38 -4.49 18.83
CA LYS A 12 -14.93 -3.54 19.86
C LYS A 12 -13.62 -2.87 19.42
N PRO A 13 -13.44 -1.54 19.57
CA PRO A 13 -12.17 -0.89 19.25
C PRO A 13 -11.16 -1.23 20.36
N THR A 14 -10.27 -2.17 20.07
CA THR A 14 -9.12 -2.48 20.94
C THR A 14 -8.09 -1.37 20.76
N THR A 15 -7.70 -0.74 21.86
CA THR A 15 -6.65 0.28 21.98
C THR A 15 -5.25 -0.32 21.75
N GLY A 16 -5.03 -0.74 20.51
CA GLY A 16 -3.78 -1.24 19.94
C GLY A 16 -4.07 -1.45 18.47
N ALA A 17 -3.32 -0.81 17.57
CA ALA A 17 -3.66 -0.67 16.15
C ALA A 17 -4.21 -2.00 15.58
N GLY A 18 -5.54 -2.09 15.53
CA GLY A 18 -6.23 -3.32 15.16
C GLY A 18 -5.77 -3.72 13.76
N ARG A 19 -5.72 -5.03 13.50
CA ARG A 19 -5.34 -5.52 12.16
C ARG A 19 -6.21 -4.81 11.13
N LYS A 20 -5.58 -4.11 10.17
CA LYS A 20 -6.28 -3.42 9.07
C LYS A 20 -7.32 -4.37 8.46
N PRO A 21 -8.56 -3.92 8.18
CA PRO A 21 -9.59 -4.75 7.54
C PRO A 21 -9.10 -5.38 6.24
N ALA A 22 -9.73 -6.48 5.79
CA ALA A 22 -9.29 -7.18 4.59
C ALA A 22 -9.36 -6.32 3.32
N TRP A 23 -10.36 -5.42 3.22
CA TRP A 23 -10.64 -4.62 2.03
C TRP A 23 -9.58 -3.54 1.72
N ILE A 24 -8.83 -3.05 2.71
CA ILE A 24 -7.78 -2.03 2.52
C ILE A 24 -6.38 -2.64 2.34
N ARG A 25 -6.26 -3.97 2.46
CA ARG A 25 -4.97 -4.65 2.29
C ARG A 25 -4.72 -4.92 0.82
N VAL A 26 -3.56 -4.50 0.35
CA VAL A 26 -3.07 -4.76 -1.00
C VAL A 26 -1.99 -5.83 -1.00
N LYS A 27 -1.76 -6.45 -2.16
CA LYS A 27 -0.61 -7.37 -2.36
C LYS A 27 0.66 -6.55 -2.57
N ALA A 28 1.80 -7.16 -2.26
CA ALA A 28 3.10 -6.56 -2.56
C ALA A 28 3.27 -6.37 -4.09
N PRO A 29 3.92 -5.27 -4.51
CA PRO A 29 4.16 -5.01 -5.93
C PRO A 29 5.13 -6.02 -6.54
N THR A 30 4.77 -6.58 -7.70
CA THR A 30 5.59 -7.55 -8.45
C THR A 30 5.92 -7.08 -9.86
N HIS A 31 5.35 -5.96 -10.32
CA HIS A 31 5.50 -5.49 -11.69
C HIS A 31 6.92 -4.92 -11.94
N PRO A 32 7.57 -5.22 -13.09
CA PRO A 32 8.93 -4.75 -13.38
C PRO A 32 9.10 -3.23 -13.30
N VAL A 33 8.14 -2.47 -13.84
CA VAL A 33 8.16 -0.99 -13.87
C VAL A 33 8.15 -0.38 -12.46
N TYR A 34 7.60 -1.06 -11.46
CA TYR A 34 7.71 -0.61 -10.07
C TYR A 34 9.17 -0.58 -9.62
N PHE A 35 9.95 -1.61 -9.94
CA PHE A 35 11.37 -1.68 -9.58
C PHE A 35 12.22 -0.68 -10.37
N GLU A 36 11.90 -0.47 -11.64
CA GLU A 36 12.53 0.57 -12.47
C GLU A 36 12.30 1.97 -11.89
N THR A 37 11.04 2.29 -11.56
CA THR A 37 10.65 3.56 -10.95
C THR A 37 11.34 3.75 -9.60
N LYS A 38 11.38 2.71 -8.76
CA LYS A 38 12.08 2.70 -7.48
C LYS A 38 13.57 3.01 -7.66
N LYS A 39 14.21 2.34 -8.62
CA LYS A 39 15.63 2.53 -8.92
C LYS A 39 15.90 3.96 -9.39
N LEU A 40 15.08 4.48 -10.29
CA LEU A 40 15.19 5.84 -10.80
C LEU A 40 15.08 6.89 -9.68
N LEU A 41 14.05 6.78 -8.83
CA LEU A 41 13.85 7.73 -7.73
C LEU A 41 15.04 7.74 -6.76
N ARG A 42 15.58 6.56 -6.42
CA ARG A 42 16.78 6.43 -5.58
C ARG A 42 18.03 6.99 -6.24
N GLN A 43 18.23 6.73 -7.53
CA GLN A 43 19.35 7.28 -8.30
C GLN A 43 19.31 8.82 -8.38
N LYS A 44 18.11 9.40 -8.33
CA LYS A 44 17.89 10.85 -8.36
C LYS A 44 17.76 11.47 -6.97
N THR A 45 17.95 10.69 -5.91
CA THR A 45 17.83 11.17 -4.52
C THR A 45 16.51 11.93 -4.28
N LEU A 46 15.40 11.40 -4.81
CA LEU A 46 14.07 12.02 -4.68
C LEU A 46 13.25 11.31 -3.62
N HIS A 47 12.66 12.09 -2.72
CA HIS A 47 11.70 11.61 -1.72
C HIS A 47 10.29 11.62 -2.29
N THR A 48 9.46 10.63 -1.92
CA THR A 48 8.09 10.53 -2.41
C THR A 48 7.12 10.30 -1.27
N VAL A 49 5.94 10.94 -1.34
CA VAL A 49 4.84 10.65 -0.40
C VAL A 49 4.39 9.20 -0.51
N CYS A 50 4.62 8.56 -1.67
CA CYS A 50 4.31 7.16 -1.90
C CYS A 50 5.06 6.23 -0.93
N GLU A 51 6.35 6.50 -0.70
CA GLU A 51 7.19 5.73 0.21
C GLU A 51 7.00 6.18 1.67
N GLU A 52 7.04 7.49 1.95
CA GLU A 52 6.98 8.03 3.31
C GLU A 52 5.64 7.74 4.01
N ALA A 53 4.52 7.80 3.27
CA ALA A 53 3.20 7.51 3.83
C ALA A 53 2.83 6.02 3.80
N ALA A 54 3.74 5.14 3.36
CA ALA A 54 3.46 3.73 3.11
C ALA A 54 2.17 3.53 2.29
N CYS A 55 2.06 4.25 1.18
CA CYS A 55 0.86 4.30 0.36
C CYS A 55 0.49 2.89 -0.16
N PRO A 56 -0.74 2.40 0.07
CA PRO A 56 -1.15 1.06 -0.39
C PRO A 56 -1.20 0.97 -1.93
N ASN A 57 -1.24 2.11 -2.64
CA ASN A 57 -1.35 2.13 -4.10
C ASN A 57 0.00 2.26 -4.82
N ILE A 58 1.13 2.27 -4.09
CA ILE A 58 2.47 2.50 -4.67
C ILE A 58 2.77 1.55 -5.85
N GLY A 59 2.35 0.29 -5.74
CA GLY A 59 2.53 -0.71 -6.80
C GLY A 59 1.79 -0.37 -8.07
N GLU A 60 0.52 0.02 -7.96
CA GLU A 60 -0.31 0.37 -9.12
C GLU A 60 0.14 1.70 -9.75
N CYS A 61 0.33 2.74 -8.93
CA CYS A 61 0.74 4.06 -9.41
C CYS A 61 2.06 4.00 -10.18
N TRP A 62 3.09 3.37 -9.60
CA TRP A 62 4.41 3.32 -10.24
C TRP A 62 4.43 2.41 -11.47
N SER A 63 3.62 1.35 -11.50
CA SER A 63 3.47 0.52 -12.71
C SER A 63 2.91 1.31 -13.90
N LYS A 64 2.12 2.37 -13.63
CA LYS A 64 1.60 3.32 -14.62
C LYS A 64 2.52 4.53 -14.85
N ARG A 65 3.74 4.54 -14.26
CA ARG A 65 4.69 5.66 -14.30
C ARG A 65 4.13 6.96 -13.69
N HIS A 66 3.39 6.84 -12.59
CA HIS A 66 2.91 7.97 -11.79
C HIS A 66 3.58 7.97 -10.43
N ALA A 67 4.27 9.06 -10.09
CA ALA A 67 4.90 9.26 -8.79
C ALA A 67 4.68 10.69 -8.31
N THR A 68 4.46 10.85 -7.01
CA THR A 68 4.34 12.17 -6.36
C THR A 68 5.57 12.40 -5.50
N VAL A 69 6.37 13.39 -5.89
CA VAL A 69 7.65 13.73 -5.27
C VAL A 69 7.43 14.82 -4.20
N MET A 70 8.20 14.75 -3.14
CA MET A 70 8.29 15.80 -2.12
C MET A 70 9.56 16.62 -2.37
N ILE A 71 9.41 17.94 -2.53
CA ILE A 71 10.52 18.83 -2.94
C ILE A 71 11.38 19.26 -1.74
N LEU A 72 10.80 19.32 -0.55
CA LEU A 72 11.49 19.77 0.68
C LEU A 72 11.85 18.62 1.62
N GLY A 73 11.77 17.37 1.14
CA GLY A 73 12.11 16.16 1.91
C GLY A 73 11.36 16.09 3.22
#